data_AF-R9NDB9-F1
#
_entry.id   AF-R9NDB9-F1
#
_cell.length_a   1.000
_cell.length_b   1.000
_cell.length_c   1.000
_cell.angle_alpha   90.00
_cell.angle_beta   90.00
_cell.angle_gamma   90.00
#
_symmetry.space_group_name_H-M   'P 1'
#
loop_
_entity.id
_entity.type
_entity.pdbx_description
1 polymer ?
#
loop_
_entity_poly.entity_id
_entity_poly.type
_entity_poly.pdbx_seq_one_letter_code
_entity_poly.pdbx_strand_id
1 'polypeptide(L)'
;MAILAALIGCQGMEEYRLVLPRALDAGLTPIAVKEIVYQAVDYLGIGRVLPYLKAANSILESRGIELPLEGQCTTTLENRLEKGIQVQADIFGGHMKEAWKAGHINRWLAANCFGDYYTRTGLDLAQREMITFCFLAAQGGCEPQLMAHATGNMNLGNDKDFLIRVVSQCLPYIGYPRSLNAITCINKAVDAGK
;
A
#
# COMPACT_ATOMS: atom_id res chain seq x y z
N MET A 1 9.32 -5.91 0.18
CA MET A 1 8.18 -4.97 0.04
C MET A 1 7.46 -4.71 1.36
N ALA A 2 6.89 -5.74 2.00
CA ALA A 2 6.16 -5.61 3.27
C ALA A 2 6.90 -4.80 4.34
N ILE A 3 8.18 -5.11 4.59
CA ILE A 3 9.00 -4.41 5.57
C ILE A 3 9.17 -2.92 5.22
N LEU A 4 9.49 -2.59 3.95
CA LEU A 4 9.59 -1.18 3.52
C LEU A 4 8.27 -0.44 3.72
N ALA A 5 7.15 -1.08 3.38
CA ALA A 5 5.83 -0.49 3.57
C ALA A 5 5.52 -0.26 5.07
N ALA A 6 5.78 -1.25 5.91
CA ALA A 6 5.61 -1.14 7.36
C ALA A 6 6.51 -0.04 7.97
N LEU A 7 7.76 0.07 7.52
CA LEU A 7 8.67 1.12 7.98
C LEU A 7 8.20 2.53 7.61
N ILE A 8 7.64 2.72 6.41
CA ILE A 8 7.01 4.01 6.06
C ILE A 8 5.79 4.25 6.98
N GLY A 9 4.95 3.22 7.18
CA GLY A 9 3.74 3.30 8.01
C GLY A 9 4.01 3.61 9.49
N CYS A 10 5.06 3.04 10.09
CA CYS A 10 5.46 3.32 11.47
C CYS A 10 6.45 4.48 11.61
N GLN A 11 6.81 5.13 10.50
CA GLN A 11 7.79 6.22 10.43
C GLN A 11 9.23 5.83 10.85
N GLY A 12 9.61 4.57 10.64
CA GLY A 12 10.95 4.01 10.92
C GLY A 12 12.00 4.36 9.86
N MET A 13 12.38 5.64 9.76
CA MET A 13 13.27 6.15 8.71
C MET A 13 14.68 5.54 8.72
N GLU A 14 15.31 5.41 9.87
CA GLU A 14 16.70 4.91 9.94
C GLU A 14 16.78 3.45 9.49
N GLU A 15 15.85 2.62 9.94
CA GLU A 15 15.75 1.23 9.50
C GLU A 15 15.37 1.15 8.02
N TYR A 16 14.54 2.06 7.50
CA TYR A 16 14.21 2.12 6.08
C TYR A 16 15.47 2.32 5.21
N ARG A 17 16.39 3.21 5.64
CA ARG A 17 17.67 3.42 4.92
C ARG A 17 18.57 2.20 4.95
N LEU A 18 18.49 1.36 5.98
CA LEU A 18 19.26 0.12 6.07
C LEU A 18 18.62 -1.00 5.23
N VAL A 19 17.29 -1.07 5.21
CA VAL A 19 16.54 -2.14 4.53
C VAL A 19 16.46 -1.92 3.02
N LEU A 20 16.29 -0.68 2.55
CA LEU A 20 16.09 -0.40 1.12
C LEU A 20 17.25 -0.92 0.24
N PRO A 21 18.53 -0.66 0.54
CA PRO A 21 19.65 -1.22 -0.22
C PRO A 21 19.59 -2.75 -0.31
N ARG A 22 19.30 -3.44 0.80
CA ARG A 22 19.19 -4.90 0.84
C ARG A 22 17.99 -5.41 0.03
N ALA A 23 16.89 -4.68 0.04
CA ALA A 23 15.72 -5.03 -0.77
C ALA A 23 16.02 -4.92 -2.27
N LEU A 24 16.78 -3.90 -2.69
CA LEU A 24 17.27 -3.76 -4.06
C LEU A 24 18.22 -4.92 -4.42
N ASP A 25 19.15 -5.28 -3.53
CA ASP A 25 20.07 -6.41 -3.71
C ASP A 25 19.33 -7.76 -3.82
N ALA A 26 18.19 -7.88 -3.13
CA ALA A 26 17.30 -9.04 -3.22
C ALA A 26 16.37 -9.03 -4.47
N GLY A 27 16.56 -8.09 -5.39
CA GLY A 27 15.87 -8.04 -6.68
C GLY A 27 14.61 -7.18 -6.71
N LEU A 28 14.30 -6.41 -5.66
CA LEU A 28 13.22 -5.43 -5.73
C LEU A 28 13.59 -4.32 -6.72
N THR A 29 12.72 -4.04 -7.69
CA THR A 29 13.05 -3.05 -8.73
C THR A 29 12.97 -1.61 -8.20
N PRO A 30 13.73 -0.66 -8.78
CA PRO A 30 13.59 0.77 -8.49
C PRO A 30 12.17 1.29 -8.70
N ILE A 31 11.48 0.77 -9.72
CA ILE A 31 10.06 1.09 -9.99
C ILE A 31 9.19 0.63 -8.83
N ALA A 32 9.32 -0.62 -8.37
CA ALA A 32 8.52 -1.12 -7.24
C ALA A 32 8.78 -0.31 -5.96
N VAL A 33 10.03 0.09 -5.69
CA VAL A 33 10.36 0.97 -4.56
C VAL A 33 9.62 2.30 -4.66
N LYS A 34 9.63 2.94 -5.83
CA LYS A 34 8.92 4.20 -6.06
C LYS A 34 7.41 4.04 -5.91
N GLU A 35 6.83 2.97 -6.44
CA GLU A 35 5.40 2.70 -6.33
C GLU A 35 4.96 2.45 -4.88
N ILE A 36 5.79 1.79 -4.06
CA ILE A 36 5.54 1.67 -2.61
C ILE A 36 5.51 3.06 -1.96
N VAL A 37 6.50 3.90 -2.24
CA VAL A 37 6.58 5.25 -1.65
C VAL A 37 5.43 6.14 -2.14
N TYR A 38 5.07 6.08 -3.42
CA TYR A 38 3.98 6.87 -3.97
C TYR A 38 2.64 6.47 -3.37
N GLN A 39 2.30 5.19 -3.34
CA GLN A 39 1.03 4.73 -2.79
C GLN A 39 0.90 5.04 -1.28
N ALA A 40 2.02 5.08 -0.54
CA ALA A 40 2.01 5.47 0.87
C ALA A 40 1.43 6.88 1.10
N VAL A 41 1.48 7.78 0.10
CA VAL A 41 0.95 9.16 0.20
C VAL A 41 -0.54 9.17 0.51
N ASP A 42 -1.33 8.29 -0.12
CA ASP A 42 -2.78 8.26 0.07
C ASP A 42 -3.20 7.79 1.47
N TYR A 43 -2.36 6.97 2.11
CA TYR A 43 -2.65 6.36 3.40
C TYR A 43 -2.05 7.12 4.58
N LEU A 44 -0.89 7.75 4.38
CA LEU A 44 -0.09 8.35 5.44
C LEU A 44 0.07 9.87 5.29
N GLY A 45 -0.27 10.42 4.12
CA GLY A 45 -0.14 11.83 3.78
C GLY A 45 1.28 12.22 3.36
N ILE A 46 1.38 13.15 2.39
CA ILE A 46 2.66 13.59 1.82
C ILE A 46 3.65 14.14 2.87
N GLY A 47 3.15 14.77 3.94
CA GLY A 47 3.99 15.30 5.01
C GLY A 47 4.82 14.21 5.72
N ARG A 48 4.28 12.99 5.86
CA ARG A 48 5.00 11.85 6.45
C ARG A 48 5.86 11.12 5.43
N VAL A 49 5.47 11.14 4.16
CA VAL A 49 6.08 10.31 3.09
C VAL A 49 7.22 11.03 2.36
N LEU A 50 7.21 12.37 2.27
CA LEU A 50 8.23 13.13 1.55
C LEU A 50 9.68 12.79 1.96
N PRO A 51 10.01 12.60 3.24
CA PRO A 51 11.36 12.17 3.65
C PRO A 51 11.77 10.81 3.06
N TYR A 52 10.83 9.87 2.89
CA TYR A 52 11.08 8.55 2.30
C TYR A 52 11.33 8.64 0.81
N LEU A 53 10.60 9.53 0.11
CA LEU A 53 10.86 9.80 -1.30
C LEU A 53 12.28 10.34 -1.51
N LYS A 54 12.72 11.28 -0.65
CA LYS A 54 14.09 11.81 -0.70
C LYS A 54 15.12 10.72 -0.43
N ALA A 55 14.91 9.91 0.61
CA ALA A 55 15.81 8.81 0.96
C ALA A 55 15.90 7.77 -0.17
N ALA A 56 14.77 7.38 -0.76
CA ALA A 56 14.74 6.46 -1.90
C ALA A 56 15.51 7.04 -3.09
N ASN A 57 15.31 8.31 -3.45
CA ASN A 57 16.04 8.95 -4.54
C ASN A 57 17.56 8.91 -4.30
N SER A 58 18.02 9.37 -3.14
CA SER A 58 19.45 9.40 -2.84
C SER A 58 20.08 8.00 -2.86
N ILE A 59 19.36 6.97 -2.40
CA ILE A 59 19.85 5.58 -2.44
C ILE A 59 19.92 5.08 -3.90
N LEU A 60 18.91 5.37 -4.73
CA LEU A 60 18.92 4.99 -6.15
C LEU A 60 20.05 5.70 -6.91
N GLU A 61 20.21 7.02 -6.73
CA GLU A 61 21.28 7.81 -7.34
C GLU A 61 22.67 7.32 -6.91
N SER A 62 22.86 6.99 -5.62
CA SER A 62 24.13 6.42 -5.12
C SER A 62 24.49 5.07 -5.74
N ARG A 63 23.50 4.38 -6.33
CA ARG A 63 23.65 3.12 -7.04
C ARG A 63 23.73 3.29 -8.56
N GLY A 64 23.88 4.54 -9.04
CA GLY A 64 24.01 4.85 -10.47
C GLY A 64 22.70 4.76 -11.25
N ILE A 65 21.54 4.79 -10.58
CA ILE A 65 20.24 4.75 -11.23
C ILE A 65 19.83 6.19 -11.57
N GLU A 66 19.63 6.47 -12.86
CA GLU A 66 19.19 7.77 -13.35
C GLU A 66 17.73 8.05 -12.98
N LEU A 67 17.45 9.28 -12.55
CA LEU A 67 16.12 9.76 -12.21
C LEU A 67 15.73 10.94 -13.13
N PRO A 68 14.44 11.09 -13.49
CA PRO A 68 13.29 10.30 -13.05
C PRO A 68 13.22 8.91 -13.72
N LEU A 69 12.70 7.92 -12.97
CA LEU A 69 12.33 6.62 -13.56
C LEU A 69 11.18 6.78 -14.57
N GLU A 70 11.02 5.79 -15.44
CA GLU A 70 9.91 5.72 -16.37
C GLU A 70 8.55 5.82 -15.66
N GLY A 71 7.66 6.67 -16.21
CA GLY A 71 6.34 6.91 -15.64
C GLY A 71 5.42 5.69 -15.75
N GLN A 72 4.79 5.32 -14.63
CA GLN A 72 3.89 4.17 -14.54
C GLN A 72 2.39 4.54 -14.60
N CYS A 73 2.06 5.77 -15.01
CA CYS A 73 0.67 6.25 -15.04
C CYS A 73 -0.13 5.58 -16.17
N THR A 74 -1.37 5.16 -15.88
CA THR A 74 -2.28 4.58 -16.88
C THR A 74 -3.59 5.36 -17.03
N THR A 75 -3.75 6.46 -16.29
CA THR A 75 -4.95 7.30 -16.24
C THR A 75 -4.68 8.73 -16.70
N THR A 76 -5.77 9.42 -17.00
CA THR A 76 -5.85 10.87 -17.21
C THR A 76 -6.88 11.47 -16.25
N LEU A 77 -6.98 12.80 -16.19
CA LEU A 77 -7.98 13.46 -15.34
C LEU A 77 -9.43 13.10 -15.74
N GLU A 78 -9.65 12.79 -17.01
CA GLU A 78 -10.94 12.44 -17.58
C GLU A 78 -11.37 11.02 -17.19
N ASN A 79 -10.45 10.06 -17.13
CA ASN A 79 -10.78 8.64 -16.94
C ASN A 79 -10.42 8.06 -15.56
N ARG A 80 -9.65 8.78 -14.73
CA ARG A 80 -9.21 8.30 -13.40
C ARG A 80 -10.36 7.91 -12.47
N LEU A 81 -11.49 8.61 -12.53
CA LEU A 81 -12.66 8.27 -11.71
C LEU A 81 -13.23 6.91 -12.12
N GLU A 82 -13.51 6.73 -13.41
CA GLU A 82 -14.10 5.50 -13.93
C GLU A 82 -13.20 4.29 -13.65
N LYS A 83 -11.90 4.41 -13.96
CA LYS A 83 -10.93 3.35 -13.71
C LYS A 83 -10.77 3.05 -12.22
N GLY A 84 -10.76 4.07 -11.37
CA GLY A 84 -10.67 3.88 -9.92
C GLY A 84 -11.94 3.29 -9.28
N ILE A 85 -13.12 3.53 -9.87
CA ILE A 85 -14.36 2.82 -9.49
C ILE A 85 -14.24 1.34 -9.83
N GLN A 86 -13.74 1.02 -11.04
CA GLN A 86 -13.57 -0.36 -11.47
C GLN A 86 -12.59 -1.11 -10.56
N VAL A 87 -11.43 -0.53 -10.26
CA VAL A 87 -10.47 -1.12 -9.32
C VAL A 87 -11.09 -1.38 -7.94
N GLN A 88 -11.85 -0.44 -7.37
CA GLN A 88 -12.53 -0.69 -6.09
C GLN A 88 -13.53 -1.84 -6.19
N ALA A 89 -14.27 -1.93 -7.30
CA ALA A 89 -15.21 -3.02 -7.51
C ALA A 89 -14.51 -4.37 -7.68
N ASP A 90 -13.33 -4.39 -8.30
CA ASP A 90 -12.52 -5.60 -8.47
C ASP A 90 -11.96 -6.10 -7.12
N ILE A 91 -11.56 -5.18 -6.23
CA ILE A 91 -10.98 -5.53 -4.92
C ILE A 91 -12.06 -5.85 -3.88
N PHE A 92 -13.08 -5.00 -3.75
CA PHE A 92 -14.04 -5.05 -2.65
C PHE A 92 -15.44 -5.51 -3.08
N GLY A 93 -15.70 -5.63 -4.38
CA GLY A 93 -16.97 -6.08 -4.93
C GLY A 93 -17.87 -4.96 -5.47
N GLY A 94 -18.90 -5.36 -6.22
CA GLY A 94 -19.74 -4.45 -7.02
C GLY A 94 -20.50 -3.37 -6.24
N HIS A 95 -20.68 -3.52 -4.92
CA HIS A 95 -21.33 -2.52 -4.08
C HIS A 95 -20.54 -1.19 -4.01
N MET A 96 -19.24 -1.21 -4.35
CA MET A 96 -18.40 -0.01 -4.40
C MET A 96 -18.66 0.91 -5.60
N LYS A 97 -19.41 0.46 -6.62
CA LYS A 97 -19.61 1.20 -7.87
C LYS A 97 -20.20 2.61 -7.69
N GLU A 98 -20.97 2.80 -6.62
CA GLU A 98 -21.66 4.06 -6.32
C GLU A 98 -21.08 4.80 -5.10
N ALA A 99 -20.06 4.23 -4.43
CA ALA A 99 -19.52 4.77 -3.17
C ALA A 99 -18.96 6.20 -3.33
N TRP A 100 -18.46 6.54 -4.51
CA TRP A 100 -17.92 7.86 -4.84
C TRP A 100 -18.97 8.98 -4.78
N LYS A 101 -20.27 8.67 -4.86
CA LYS A 101 -21.35 9.64 -4.81
C LYS A 101 -21.65 10.15 -3.39
N ALA A 102 -21.12 9.50 -2.35
CA ALA A 102 -21.37 9.87 -0.96
C ALA A 102 -20.81 11.25 -0.57
N GLY A 103 -19.83 11.77 -1.32
CA GLY A 103 -19.27 13.09 -1.07
C GLY A 103 -17.98 13.35 -1.85
N HIS A 104 -17.47 14.58 -1.78
CA HIS A 104 -16.27 14.97 -2.51
C HIS A 104 -15.02 14.18 -2.06
N ILE A 105 -14.91 13.82 -0.77
CA ILE A 105 -13.84 12.96 -0.26
C ILE A 105 -13.92 11.56 -0.86
N ASN A 106 -15.11 10.94 -0.92
CA ASN A 106 -15.29 9.63 -1.55
C ASN A 106 -15.04 9.68 -3.05
N ARG A 107 -15.38 10.79 -3.71
CA ARG A 107 -15.03 11.02 -5.10
C ARG A 107 -13.52 11.09 -5.31
N TRP A 108 -12.79 11.79 -4.43
CA TRP A 108 -11.32 11.83 -4.48
C TRP A 108 -10.69 10.50 -4.12
N LEU A 109 -11.25 9.75 -3.17
CA LEU A 109 -10.81 8.38 -2.87
C LEU A 109 -10.92 7.51 -4.13
N ALA A 110 -12.06 7.54 -4.81
CA ALA A 110 -12.23 6.77 -6.04
C ALA A 110 -11.32 7.26 -7.17
N ALA A 111 -11.27 8.56 -7.42
CA ALA A 111 -10.56 9.11 -8.57
C ALA A 111 -9.04 9.24 -8.35
N ASN A 112 -8.59 9.64 -7.17
CA ASN A 112 -7.18 9.84 -6.86
C ASN A 112 -6.56 8.56 -6.34
N CYS A 113 -7.04 8.04 -5.21
CA CYS A 113 -6.38 6.93 -4.56
C CYS A 113 -6.45 5.65 -5.43
N PHE A 114 -7.67 5.20 -5.76
CA PHE A 114 -7.80 4.03 -6.61
C PHE A 114 -7.51 4.34 -8.09
N GLY A 115 -7.94 5.51 -8.57
CA GLY A 115 -7.72 5.91 -9.96
C GLY A 115 -6.25 6.17 -10.28
N ASP A 116 -5.59 7.10 -9.60
CA ASP A 116 -4.23 7.53 -9.97
C ASP A 116 -3.12 6.67 -9.37
N TYR A 117 -3.34 5.99 -8.24
CA TYR A 117 -2.29 5.16 -7.62
C TYR A 117 -2.48 3.67 -7.87
N TYR A 118 -3.67 3.11 -7.67
CA TYR A 118 -3.86 1.66 -7.85
C TYR A 118 -3.79 1.19 -9.31
N THR A 119 -4.15 2.04 -10.28
CA THR A 119 -4.09 1.67 -11.70
C THR A 119 -2.68 1.73 -12.29
N ARG A 120 -1.71 2.28 -11.54
CA ARG A 120 -0.34 2.42 -12.03
C ARG A 120 0.30 1.06 -12.24
N THR A 121 1.16 0.96 -13.23
CA THR A 121 2.01 -0.22 -13.44
C THR A 121 3.14 -0.27 -12.39
N GLY A 122 4.00 -1.28 -12.47
CA GLY A 122 5.12 -1.46 -11.55
C GLY A 122 4.81 -2.30 -10.32
N LEU A 123 3.54 -2.33 -9.88
CA LEU A 123 3.00 -3.29 -8.91
C LEU A 123 1.63 -3.79 -9.39
N ASP A 124 1.35 -5.08 -9.21
CA ASP A 124 0.01 -5.64 -9.43
C ASP A 124 -0.95 -5.32 -8.26
N LEU A 125 -2.25 -5.57 -8.45
CA LEU A 125 -3.25 -5.25 -7.42
C LEU A 125 -3.02 -6.02 -6.10
N ALA A 126 -2.59 -7.27 -6.16
CA ALA A 126 -2.34 -8.08 -4.96
C ALA A 126 -1.14 -7.51 -4.17
N GLN A 127 -0.10 -7.06 -4.86
CA GLN A 127 1.04 -6.36 -4.28
C GLN A 127 0.62 -5.01 -3.68
N ARG A 128 -0.20 -4.23 -4.38
CA ARG A 128 -0.73 -2.95 -3.90
C ARG A 128 -1.56 -3.10 -2.63
N GLU A 129 -2.46 -4.08 -2.60
CA GLU A 129 -3.26 -4.36 -1.40
C GLU A 129 -2.38 -4.85 -0.24
N MET A 130 -1.34 -5.65 -0.50
CA MET A 130 -0.42 -6.11 0.55
C MET A 130 0.38 -4.95 1.16
N ILE A 131 0.89 -4.01 0.36
CA ILE A 131 1.61 -2.84 0.90
C ILE A 131 0.68 -1.88 1.63
N THR A 132 -0.56 -1.70 1.15
CA THR A 132 -1.59 -0.92 1.84
C THR A 132 -1.91 -1.51 3.21
N PHE A 133 -2.11 -2.83 3.28
CA PHE A 133 -2.29 -3.54 4.55
C PHE A 133 -1.13 -3.28 5.51
N CYS A 134 0.12 -3.30 5.01
CA CYS A 134 1.30 -2.98 5.81
C CYS A 134 1.32 -1.51 6.30
N PHE A 135 0.96 -0.53 5.48
CA PHE A 135 0.88 0.88 5.89
C PHE A 135 -0.11 1.05 7.05
N LEU A 136 -1.32 0.48 6.91
CA LEU A 136 -2.40 0.60 7.88
C LEU A 136 -2.07 -0.12 9.19
N ALA A 137 -1.53 -1.34 9.11
CA ALA A 137 -1.10 -2.11 10.29
C ALA A 137 0.00 -1.37 11.06
N ALA A 138 0.95 -0.77 10.33
CA ALA A 138 2.09 -0.11 10.93
C ALA A 138 1.79 1.29 11.47
N GLN A 139 0.85 2.06 10.89
CA GLN A 139 0.43 3.35 11.43
C GLN A 139 -0.41 3.16 12.71
N GLY A 140 -1.32 2.19 12.71
CA GLY A 140 -2.30 1.95 13.78
C GLY A 140 -3.44 2.97 13.80
N GLY A 141 -4.50 2.69 14.57
CA GLY A 141 -5.67 3.57 14.69
C GLY A 141 -6.55 3.61 13.43
N CYS A 142 -6.44 2.59 12.57
CA CYS A 142 -7.17 2.45 11.31
C CYS A 142 -7.74 1.03 11.17
N GLU A 143 -8.15 0.41 12.28
CA GLU A 143 -8.63 -0.98 12.33
C GLU A 143 -9.79 -1.27 11.35
N PRO A 144 -10.77 -0.37 11.13
CA PRO A 144 -11.81 -0.57 10.11
C PRO A 144 -11.23 -0.69 8.70
N GLN A 145 -10.29 0.19 8.33
CA GLN A 145 -9.62 0.17 7.03
C GLN A 145 -8.70 -1.06 6.91
N LEU A 146 -7.98 -1.40 7.98
CA LEU A 146 -7.11 -2.56 8.01
C LEU A 146 -7.89 -3.87 7.81
N MET A 147 -9.08 -3.97 8.38
CA MET A 147 -9.98 -5.11 8.16
C MET A 147 -10.49 -5.13 6.71
N ALA A 148 -10.94 -4.00 6.17
CA ALA A 148 -11.41 -3.92 4.79
C ALA A 148 -10.31 -4.33 3.79
N HIS A 149 -9.07 -3.85 3.99
CA HIS A 149 -7.92 -4.23 3.17
C HIS A 149 -7.42 -5.66 3.42
N ALA A 150 -7.69 -6.26 4.59
CA ALA A 150 -7.48 -7.70 4.78
C ALA A 150 -8.46 -8.51 3.91
N THR A 151 -9.74 -8.11 3.86
CA THR A 151 -10.73 -8.71 2.94
C THR A 151 -10.32 -8.49 1.48
N GLY A 152 -9.92 -7.28 1.10
CA GLY A 152 -9.45 -6.95 -0.26
C GLY A 152 -8.27 -7.81 -0.70
N ASN A 153 -7.28 -8.01 0.18
CA ASN A 153 -6.17 -8.94 -0.07
C ASN A 153 -6.66 -10.37 -0.36
N MET A 154 -7.57 -10.90 0.46
CA MET A 154 -8.09 -12.26 0.28
C MET A 154 -8.89 -12.42 -1.02
N ASN A 155 -9.64 -11.39 -1.44
CA ASN A 155 -10.34 -11.37 -2.72
C ASN A 155 -9.38 -11.42 -3.92
N LEU A 156 -8.14 -10.95 -3.75
CA LEU A 156 -7.08 -10.99 -4.77
C LEU A 156 -6.15 -12.21 -4.65
N GLY A 157 -6.48 -13.17 -3.78
CA GLY A 157 -5.70 -14.40 -3.60
C GLY A 157 -4.59 -14.34 -2.55
N ASN A 158 -4.38 -13.19 -1.89
CA ASN A 158 -3.51 -13.10 -0.71
C ASN A 158 -4.26 -13.64 0.51
N ASP A 159 -4.27 -14.96 0.66
CA ASP A 159 -5.02 -15.66 1.69
C ASP A 159 -4.63 -15.30 3.14
N LYS A 160 -5.40 -15.83 4.10
CA LYS A 160 -5.18 -15.63 5.53
C LYS A 160 -3.75 -15.97 5.95
N ASP A 161 -3.22 -17.10 5.51
CA ASP A 161 -1.91 -17.60 5.92
C ASP A 161 -0.80 -16.71 5.35
N PHE A 162 -0.96 -16.22 4.13
CA PHE A 162 -0.09 -15.21 3.54
C PHE A 162 -0.07 -13.92 4.36
N LEU A 163 -1.24 -13.39 4.75
CA LEU A 163 -1.30 -12.19 5.59
C LEU A 163 -0.68 -12.40 6.97
N ILE A 164 -0.83 -13.58 7.58
CA ILE A 164 -0.15 -13.92 8.84
C ILE A 164 1.38 -13.93 8.64
N ARG A 165 1.88 -14.49 7.53
CA ARG A 165 3.33 -14.43 7.19
C ARG A 165 3.80 -12.99 7.02
N VAL A 166 3.01 -12.13 6.35
CA VAL A 166 3.31 -10.70 6.21
C VAL A 166 3.42 -10.03 7.58
N VAL A 167 2.44 -10.21 8.47
CA VAL A 167 2.49 -9.67 9.84
C VAL A 167 3.70 -10.20 10.59
N SER A 168 4.04 -11.48 10.43
CA SER A 168 5.21 -12.09 11.08
C SER A 168 6.53 -11.42 10.65
N GLN A 169 6.67 -11.07 9.37
CA GLN A 169 7.83 -10.34 8.86
C GLN A 169 7.88 -8.88 9.35
N CYS A 170 6.71 -8.27 9.57
CA CYS A 170 6.61 -6.88 10.05
C CYS A 170 6.76 -6.75 11.56
N LEU A 171 6.52 -7.82 12.34
CA LEU A 171 6.49 -7.80 13.81
C LEU A 171 7.74 -7.15 14.44
N PRO A 172 8.98 -7.44 14.01
CA PRO A 172 10.17 -6.78 14.58
C PRO A 172 10.18 -5.26 14.40
N TYR A 173 9.48 -4.74 13.40
CA TYR A 173 9.49 -3.32 13.02
C TYR A 173 8.32 -2.52 13.60
N ILE A 174 7.20 -3.19 13.91
CA ILE A 174 5.97 -2.54 14.38
C ILE A 174 5.56 -2.96 15.80
N GLY A 175 6.22 -3.97 16.37
CA GLY A 175 5.99 -4.47 17.72
C GLY A 175 4.72 -5.28 17.90
N TYR A 176 4.58 -5.90 19.08
CA TYR A 176 3.47 -6.80 19.39
C TYR A 176 2.08 -6.14 19.34
N PRO A 177 1.83 -4.93 19.90
CA PRO A 177 0.47 -4.39 19.91
C PRO A 177 -0.14 -4.20 18.52
N ARG A 178 0.62 -3.60 17.59
CA ARG A 178 0.18 -3.41 16.20
C ARG A 178 0.04 -4.74 15.46
N SER A 179 0.94 -5.68 15.71
CA SER A 179 0.87 -7.03 15.13
C SER A 179 -0.37 -7.78 15.58
N LEU A 180 -0.70 -7.74 16.88
CA LEU A 180 -1.90 -8.39 17.44
C LEU A 180 -3.20 -7.75 16.94
N ASN A 181 -3.23 -6.41 16.77
CA ASN A 181 -4.36 -5.73 16.12
C ASN A 181 -4.51 -6.20 14.67
N ALA A 182 -3.42 -6.33 13.91
CA ALA A 182 -3.46 -6.83 12.55
C ALA A 182 -3.98 -8.27 12.47
N ILE A 183 -3.54 -9.18 13.34
CA ILE A 183 -4.06 -10.55 13.44
C ILE A 183 -5.56 -10.55 13.75
N THR A 184 -6.02 -9.68 14.65
CA THR A 184 -7.44 -9.53 14.98
C THR A 184 -8.24 -9.08 13.75
N CYS A 185 -7.76 -8.10 12.99
CA CYS A 185 -8.41 -7.65 11.75
C CYS A 185 -8.46 -8.76 10.70
N ILE A 186 -7.37 -9.52 10.51
CA ILE A 186 -7.35 -10.68 9.60
C ILE A 186 -8.43 -11.70 9.98
N ASN A 187 -8.51 -12.09 11.26
CA ASN A 187 -9.49 -13.07 11.70
C ASN A 187 -10.94 -12.59 11.49
N LYS A 188 -11.21 -11.32 11.81
CA LYS A 188 -12.54 -10.73 11.58
C LYS A 188 -12.91 -10.66 10.09
N ALA A 189 -11.94 -10.34 9.22
CA ALA A 189 -12.14 -10.32 7.78
C ALA A 189 -12.53 -11.71 7.22
N VAL A 190 -11.92 -12.78 7.75
CA VAL A 190 -12.26 -14.16 7.38
C VAL A 190 -13.68 -14.52 7.82
N ASP A 191 -14.09 -14.11 9.03
CA ASP A 191 -15.42 -14.42 9.54
C ASP A 191 -16.54 -13.62 8.85
N ALA A 192 -16.25 -12.40 8.40
CA ALA A 192 -17.20 -11.58 7.62
C ALA A 192 -17.41 -12.08 6.19
N GLY A 193 -16.50 -12.91 5.66
CA GLY A 193 -16.60 -13.53 4.34
C GLY A 193 -17.28 -14.90 4.33
N LYS A 194 -17.67 -15.44 5.49
CA LYS A 194 -18.53 -16.62 5.62
C LYS A 194 -20.00 -16.21 5.58
#